data_AF-A0A8C3HZU2-F1
#
_entry.id   AF-A0A8C3HZU2-F1
#
_cell.length_a   1.000
_cell.length_b   1.000
_cell.length_c   1.000
_cell.angle_alpha   90.00
_cell.angle_beta   90.00
_cell.angle_gamma   90.00
#
_symmetry.space_group_name_H-M   'P 1'
#
loop_
_entity.id
_entity.type
_entity.pdbx_description
1 polymer ?
#
loop_
_entity_poly.entity_id
_entity_poly.type
_entity_poly.pdbx_seq_one_letter_code
_entity_poly.pdbx_strand_id
1 'polypeptide(L)'
;MLRFESTAKQLAKYSSRPLWRRLCAATTNIPVLTLFTKNPCPLCDEAKEVLEPYKNRFILQEVDITLPENAVWYERYKYDIPVFHLNGQFLMKHQHCCI
;
A
#
# COMPACT_ATOMS: atom_id res chain seq x y z
N MET A 1 -15.41 49.37 -48.29
CA MET A 1 -15.02 48.43 -49.36
C MET A 1 -13.97 47.50 -48.75
N LEU A 2 -14.35 46.31 -48.22
CA LEU A 2 -14.36 44.99 -48.90
C LEU A 2 -12.94 44.62 -49.42
N ARG A 3 -12.26 43.51 -49.08
CA ARG A 3 -12.70 42.13 -48.76
C ARG A 3 -11.66 41.36 -47.92
N PHE A 4 -12.16 40.34 -47.21
CA PHE A 4 -11.43 39.14 -46.79
C PHE A 4 -10.85 38.39 -48.01
N GLU A 5 -9.72 37.69 -47.83
CA GLU A 5 -9.60 36.30 -48.30
C GLU A 5 -8.47 35.54 -47.59
N SER A 6 -8.83 34.32 -47.19
CA SER A 6 -8.08 33.31 -46.48
C SER A 6 -7.06 32.58 -47.37
N THR A 7 -5.93 32.17 -46.80
CA THR A 7 -5.22 30.96 -47.26
C THR A 7 -4.93 30.05 -46.07
N ALA A 8 -5.85 29.12 -45.84
CA ALA A 8 -5.58 27.94 -45.04
C ALA A 8 -4.67 27.01 -45.87
N LYS A 9 -3.50 26.65 -45.33
CA LYS A 9 -2.81 25.36 -45.56
C LYS A 9 -1.50 25.27 -44.76
N GLN A 10 -1.43 24.22 -43.94
CA GLN A 10 -0.23 23.50 -43.48
C GLN A 10 0.67 24.27 -42.49
N LEU A 11 1.03 23.79 -41.30
CA LEU A 11 1.34 22.43 -40.84
C LEU A 11 1.05 22.39 -39.32
N ALA A 12 0.02 21.70 -38.82
CA ALA A 12 0.07 20.26 -38.51
C ALA A 12 1.34 19.79 -37.75
N LYS A 13 1.86 20.57 -36.78
CA LYS A 13 3.01 20.11 -35.97
C LYS A 13 3.00 20.39 -34.46
N TYR A 14 1.97 21.05 -33.92
CA TYR A 14 1.79 21.07 -32.47
C TYR A 14 0.76 20.02 -32.09
N SER A 15 1.25 18.77 -32.05
CA SER A 15 0.48 17.60 -31.65
C SER A 15 0.00 17.78 -30.21
N SER A 16 -1.26 18.15 -30.09
CA SER A 16 -2.10 17.94 -28.92
C SER A 16 -2.21 16.45 -28.63
N ARG A 17 -1.17 15.88 -28.02
CA ARG A 17 -1.25 14.59 -27.34
C ARG A 17 -0.93 14.83 -25.89
N PRO A 18 -1.94 15.07 -25.05
CA PRO A 18 -1.65 15.34 -23.68
C PRO A 18 -1.27 13.98 -23.04
N LEU A 19 -0.05 13.92 -22.50
CA LEU A 19 0.64 12.71 -22.00
C LEU A 19 0.13 12.21 -20.63
N TRP A 20 -1.13 12.47 -20.28
CA TRP A 20 -1.68 12.23 -18.93
C TRP A 20 -2.64 11.05 -18.84
N ARG A 21 -2.96 10.39 -19.97
CA ARG A 21 -3.59 9.05 -19.92
C ARG A 21 -2.52 7.97 -19.74
N ARG A 22 -1.83 7.99 -18.60
CA ARG A 22 -1.38 6.72 -18.02
C ARG A 22 -2.65 6.03 -17.56
N LEU A 23 -3.06 5.02 -18.32
CA LEU A 23 -4.10 4.09 -17.94
C LEU A 23 -3.66 3.47 -16.61
N CYS A 24 -4.30 3.89 -15.51
CA CYS A 24 -4.26 3.13 -14.26
C CYS A 24 -4.89 1.77 -14.59
N ALA A 25 -4.07 0.79 -14.91
CA ALA A 25 -4.49 -0.59 -14.85
C ALA A 25 -4.75 -0.88 -13.37
N ALA A 26 -5.99 -0.63 -12.93
CA ALA A 26 -6.45 -1.01 -11.61
C ALA A 26 -6.50 -2.54 -11.61
N THR A 27 -5.37 -3.17 -11.31
CA THR A 27 -5.34 -4.61 -11.06
C THR A 27 -6.22 -4.84 -9.84
N THR A 28 -7.24 -5.67 -9.98
CA THR A 28 -8.12 -6.11 -8.89
C THR A 28 -7.39 -7.09 -7.97
N ASN A 29 -6.22 -6.69 -7.46
CA ASN A 29 -5.46 -7.49 -6.52
C ASN A 29 -5.90 -7.11 -5.12
N ILE A 30 -6.49 -8.07 -4.42
CA ILE A 30 -6.77 -7.95 -2.99
C ILE A 30 -5.41 -7.79 -2.29
N PRO A 31 -5.17 -6.69 -1.54
CA PRO A 31 -3.88 -6.46 -0.91
C PRO A 31 -3.61 -7.49 0.19
N VAL A 32 -2.34 -7.82 0.38
CA VAL A 32 -1.90 -8.69 1.48
C VAL A 32 -1.47 -7.81 2.63
N LEU A 33 -2.11 -7.98 3.78
CA LEU A 33 -1.74 -7.34 5.04
C LEU A 33 -1.02 -8.37 5.90
N THR A 34 0.28 -8.23 6.07
CA THR A 34 1.10 -9.11 6.90
C THR A 34 1.18 -8.54 8.32
N LEU A 35 0.71 -9.29 9.31
CA LEU A 35 0.79 -9.00 10.74
C LEU A 35 1.92 -9.82 11.36
N PHE A 36 2.94 -9.15 11.88
CA PHE A 36 3.97 -9.78 12.71
C PHE A 36 3.50 -9.81 14.17
N THR A 37 3.43 -11.02 14.74
CA THR A 37 2.88 -11.28 16.07
C THR A 37 3.77 -12.22 16.89
N LYS A 38 3.55 -12.31 18.21
CA LYS A 38 4.15 -13.30 19.11
C LYS A 38 3.14 -13.75 20.16
N ASN A 39 3.34 -14.91 20.78
CA ASN A 39 2.54 -15.34 21.91
C ASN A 39 3.33 -15.29 23.22
N PRO A 40 2.82 -14.67 24.31
CA PRO A 40 1.57 -13.88 24.39
C PRO A 40 1.74 -12.43 23.86
N CYS A 41 0.70 -11.87 23.24
CA CYS A 41 0.68 -10.47 22.77
C CYS A 41 -0.74 -9.86 22.79
N PRO A 42 -1.15 -9.20 23.89
CA PRO A 42 -2.49 -8.62 23.99
C PRO A 42 -2.76 -7.51 22.95
N LEU A 43 -1.74 -6.74 22.58
CA LEU A 43 -1.85 -5.72 21.52
C LEU A 43 -2.13 -6.33 20.15
N CYS A 44 -1.61 -7.55 19.90
CA CYS A 44 -1.82 -8.26 18.65
C CYS A 44 -3.26 -8.79 18.58
N ASP A 45 -3.83 -9.21 19.71
CA ASP A 45 -5.22 -9.68 19.80
C ASP A 45 -6.20 -8.52 19.56
N GLU A 46 -6.01 -7.38 20.23
CA GLU A 46 -6.80 -6.15 20.00
C GLU A 46 -6.72 -5.70 18.53
N ALA A 47 -5.51 -5.74 17.95
CA ALA A 47 -5.33 -5.35 16.56
C ALA A 47 -6.08 -6.28 15.58
N LYS A 48 -6.20 -7.58 15.87
CA LYS A 48 -7.00 -8.52 15.07
C LYS A 48 -8.49 -8.20 15.16
N GLU A 49 -8.99 -7.89 16.36
CA GLU A 49 -10.39 -7.51 16.58
C GLU A 49 -10.77 -6.27 15.76
N VAL A 50 -9.89 -5.25 15.72
CA VAL A 50 -10.08 -4.04 14.90
C VAL A 50 -10.12 -4.36 13.40
N LEU A 51 -9.41 -5.41 12.96
CA LEU A 51 -9.32 -5.83 11.56
C LEU A 51 -10.47 -6.75 11.12
N GLU A 52 -11.18 -7.42 12.04
CA GLU A 52 -12.33 -8.29 11.75
C GLU A 52 -13.32 -7.71 10.72
N PRO A 53 -13.85 -6.48 10.86
CA PRO A 53 -14.84 -5.93 9.93
C PRO A 53 -14.30 -5.70 8.51
N TYR A 54 -12.97 -5.70 8.33
CA TYR A 54 -12.31 -5.40 7.07
C TYR A 54 -11.70 -6.62 6.37
N LYS A 55 -11.85 -7.84 6.93
CA LYS A 55 -11.27 -9.08 6.40
C LYS A 55 -11.64 -9.39 4.95
N ASN A 56 -12.74 -8.87 4.43
CA ASN A 56 -13.13 -9.06 3.03
C ASN A 56 -12.40 -8.12 2.04
N ARG A 57 -11.62 -7.15 2.54
CA ARG A 57 -10.90 -6.15 1.73
C ARG A 57 -9.43 -6.46 1.54
N PHE A 58 -8.87 -7.40 2.31
CA PHE A 58 -7.47 -7.78 2.25
C PHE A 58 -7.29 -9.25 2.65
N ILE A 59 -6.14 -9.82 2.34
CA ILE A 59 -5.72 -11.13 2.83
C ILE A 59 -4.85 -10.89 4.06
N LEU A 60 -5.30 -11.34 5.24
CA LEU A 60 -4.50 -11.26 6.46
C LEU A 60 -3.51 -12.42 6.49
N GLN A 61 -2.22 -12.11 6.54
CA GLN A 61 -1.15 -13.08 6.73
C GLN A 61 -0.53 -12.86 8.10
N GLU A 62 -0.53 -13.89 8.94
CA GLU A 62 0.11 -13.83 10.25
C GLU A 62 1.49 -14.46 10.20
N VAL A 63 2.48 -13.77 10.77
CA VAL A 63 3.85 -14.24 10.89
C VAL A 63 4.21 -14.26 12.36
N ASP A 64 4.37 -15.45 12.92
CA ASP A 64 4.88 -15.63 14.28
C ASP A 64 6.40 -15.41 14.28
N ILE A 65 6.84 -14.31 14.89
CA ILE A 65 8.25 -13.95 14.96
C ILE A 65 9.05 -14.85 15.91
N THR A 66 8.40 -15.65 16.75
CA THR A 66 9.09 -16.55 17.70
C THR A 66 9.63 -17.82 17.05
N LEU A 67 9.16 -18.14 15.84
CA LEU A 67 9.65 -19.29 15.09
C LEU A 67 11.10 -19.06 14.61
N PRO A 68 11.96 -20.09 14.64
CA PRO A 68 13.37 -19.96 14.24
C PRO A 68 13.54 -19.51 12.78
N GLU A 69 12.60 -19.87 11.90
CA GLU A 69 12.56 -19.44 10.50
C GLU A 69 12.41 -17.91 10.35
N ASN A 70 11.84 -17.25 11.36
CA ASN A 70 11.55 -15.82 11.38
C ASN A 70 12.50 -15.04 12.31
N ALA A 71 13.65 -15.61 12.69
CA ALA A 71 14.60 -14.98 13.62
C ALA A 71 15.02 -13.55 13.19
N VAL A 72 15.11 -13.31 11.88
CA VAL A 72 15.40 -11.97 11.32
C VAL A 72 14.32 -10.94 11.71
N TRP A 73 13.04 -11.35 11.72
CA TRP A 73 11.92 -10.51 12.14
C TRP A 73 11.86 -10.35 13.65
N TYR A 74 12.22 -11.39 14.41
CA TYR A 74 12.33 -11.31 15.86
C TYR A 74 13.30 -10.20 16.27
N GLU A 75 14.53 -10.23 15.75
CA GLU A 75 15.53 -9.22 16.10
C GLU A 75 15.12 -7.81 15.69
N ARG A 76 14.38 -7.67 14.59
CA ARG A 76 13.92 -6.37 14.10
C ARG A 76 12.72 -5.80 14.87
N TYR A 77 11.78 -6.65 15.28
CA TYR A 77 10.44 -6.19 15.72
C TYR A 77 10.04 -6.64 17.12
N LYS A 78 10.85 -7.39 17.87
CA LYS A 78 10.51 -7.94 19.21
C LYS A 78 9.90 -6.94 20.21
N TYR A 79 10.24 -5.65 20.09
CA TYR A 79 9.74 -4.56 20.95
C TYR A 79 8.69 -3.65 20.30
N ASP A 80 8.44 -3.81 19.00
CA ASP A 80 7.58 -2.93 18.20
C ASP A 80 6.32 -3.63 17.67
N ILE A 81 6.12 -4.90 17.99
CA ILE A 81 4.91 -5.62 17.60
C ILE A 81 3.66 -5.08 18.32
N PRO A 82 2.48 -5.09 17.68
CA PRO A 82 2.23 -5.58 16.31
C PRO A 82 2.84 -4.68 15.22
N VAL A 83 3.40 -5.31 14.18
CA VAL A 83 3.91 -4.64 12.98
C VAL A 83 3.10 -5.09 11.77
N PHE A 84 2.77 -4.14 10.91
CA PHE A 84 1.99 -4.37 9.69
C PHE A 84 2.79 -4.03 8.45
N HIS A 85 2.82 -4.95 7.49
CA HIS A 85 3.25 -4.68 6.12
C HIS A 85 2.07 -4.80 5.16
N LEU A 86 1.95 -3.88 4.21
CA LEU A 86 0.97 -3.92 3.14
C LEU A 86 1.68 -4.23 1.82
N ASN A 87 1.33 -5.34 1.18
CA ASN A 87 1.99 -5.83 -0.03
C ASN A 87 3.52 -5.93 0.12
N GLY A 88 3.98 -6.38 1.29
CA GLY A 88 5.41 -6.53 1.62
C GLY A 88 6.13 -5.22 1.96
N GLN A 89 5.43 -4.08 2.00
CA GLN A 89 6.00 -2.79 2.41
C GLN A 89 5.57 -2.44 3.82
N PHE A 90 6.48 -1.89 4.63
CA PHE A 90 6.16 -1.43 5.97
C PHE A 90 5.02 -0.40 5.95
N LEU A 91 3.96 -0.65 6.72
CA LEU A 91 2.81 0.23 6.85
C LEU A 91 2.85 0.98 8.19
N MET A 92 2.83 0.23 9.29
CA MET A 92 2.85 0.79 10.64
C MET A 92 3.37 -0.24 11.65
N LYS A 93 3.76 0.23 12.82
CA LYS A 93 4.10 -0.59 13.98
C LYS A 93 3.60 0.08 15.24
N HIS A 94 3.48 -0.69 16.32
CA HIS A 94 3.32 -0.10 17.63
C HIS A 94 4.54 0.78 17.93
N GLN A 95 4.30 2.04 18.28
CA GLN A 95 5.34 2.91 18.83
C GLN A 95 5.04 3.06 20.31
N HIS A 96 5.96 2.60 21.15
CA HIS A 96 5.98 3.06 22.53
C HIS A 96 6.25 4.56 22.50
N CYS A 97 5.20 5.37 22.65
CA CYS A 97 5.36 6.79 22.84
C CYS A 97 6.23 6.99 24.10
N CYS A 98 7.31 7.74 23.94
CA CYS A 98 8.29 7.96 25.00
C CYS A 98 7.64 8.65 26.21
N ILE A 99 8.03 8.19 27.40
CA ILE A 99 7.95 8.92 28.67
C ILE A 99 8.96 10.07 28.61
#